data_AF-A0A3A0FWT1-F1
#
_entry.id   AF-A0A3A0FWT1-F1
#
_cell.length_a   1.000
_cell.length_b   1.000
_cell.length_c   1.000
_cell.angle_alpha   90.00
_cell.angle_beta   90.00
_cell.angle_gamma   90.00
#
_symmetry.space_group_name_H-M   'P 1'
#
loop_
_entity.id
_entity.type
_entity.pdbx_description
1 polymer ?
#
loop_
_entity_poly.entity_id
_entity_poly.type
_entity_poly.pdbx_seq_one_letter_code
_entity_poly.pdbx_strand_id
1 'polypeptide(L)'
;MECRDARRWLAVDLKTLPESVRADARAHLAGCAACQACLDRLGAAILSAAEDEIPCAECRAWLDRYVALELAGADPARAFALVHAHLARCPECADDRRFLVASLRALEDDGAAEPAAYPRLSV
;
A
#
# COMPACT_ATOMS: atom_id res chain seq x y z
N MET A 1 6.01 -16.43 30.73
CA MET A 1 5.09 -15.76 29.78
C MET A 1 5.14 -16.50 28.47
N GLU A 2 3.98 -16.79 27.87
CA GLU A 2 3.89 -17.47 26.58
C GLU A 2 4.16 -16.50 25.42
N CYS A 3 4.61 -17.03 24.28
CA CYS A 3 4.87 -16.23 23.07
C CYS A 3 3.64 -15.43 22.61
N ARG A 4 2.44 -16.01 22.72
CA ARG A 4 1.18 -15.36 22.33
C ARG A 4 0.93 -14.11 23.18
N ASP A 5 1.14 -14.21 24.48
CA ASP A 5 0.91 -13.10 25.41
C ASP A 5 1.95 -12.00 25.22
N ALA A 6 3.22 -12.39 25.10
CA ALA A 6 4.30 -11.44 24.81
C ALA A 6 4.06 -10.64 23.52
N ARG A 7 3.54 -11.31 22.46
CA ARG A 7 3.22 -10.66 21.18
C ARG A 7 1.96 -9.81 21.25
N ARG A 8 0.94 -10.22 22.01
CA ARG A 8 -0.29 -9.42 22.20
C ARG A 8 0.03 -8.02 22.73
N TRP A 9 1.09 -7.90 23.53
CA TRP A 9 1.53 -6.61 24.08
C TRP A 9 2.17 -5.66 23.05
N LEU A 10 2.62 -6.16 21.88
CA LEU A 10 3.08 -5.29 20.79
C LEU A 10 1.94 -4.54 20.09
N ALA A 11 0.70 -5.01 20.25
CA ALA A 11 -0.48 -4.43 19.60
C ALA A 11 -1.22 -3.38 20.47
N VAL A 12 -0.72 -3.09 21.66
CA VAL A 12 -1.28 -2.06 22.56
C VAL A 12 -0.28 -0.96 22.82
N ASP A 13 -0.77 0.22 23.23
CA ASP A 13 0.11 1.32 23.62
C ASP A 13 0.99 0.91 24.81
N LEU A 14 2.27 0.68 24.53
CA LEU A 14 3.28 0.26 25.49
C LEU A 14 3.36 1.23 26.68
N LYS A 15 3.02 2.51 26.51
CA LYS A 15 3.07 3.50 27.60
C LYS A 15 2.02 3.23 28.69
N THR A 16 0.91 2.60 28.32
CA THR A 16 -0.23 2.31 29.22
C THR A 16 -0.07 1.02 30.03
N LEU A 17 0.93 0.20 29.70
CA LEU A 17 1.14 -1.08 30.38
C LEU A 17 1.84 -0.93 31.74
N PRO A 18 1.49 -1.77 32.73
CA PRO A 18 2.24 -1.87 33.97
C PRO A 18 3.70 -2.23 33.70
N GLU A 19 4.63 -1.65 34.47
CA GLU A 19 6.07 -1.81 34.25
C GLU A 19 6.52 -3.28 34.33
N SER A 20 5.97 -4.05 35.27
CA SER A 20 6.26 -5.49 35.39
C SER A 20 5.88 -6.26 34.13
N VAL A 21 4.72 -5.95 33.55
CA VAL A 21 4.24 -6.60 32.32
C VAL A 21 5.11 -6.21 31.12
N ARG A 22 5.52 -4.94 31.03
CA ARG A 22 6.50 -4.50 30.00
C ARG A 22 7.84 -5.22 30.14
N ALA A 23 8.37 -5.30 31.35
CA ALA A 23 9.66 -5.92 31.63
C ALA A 23 9.65 -7.40 31.25
N ASP A 24 8.61 -8.14 31.64
CA ASP A 24 8.46 -9.56 31.33
C ASP A 24 8.30 -9.81 29.82
N ALA A 25 7.48 -8.99 29.14
CA ALA A 25 7.30 -9.08 27.70
C ALA A 25 8.62 -8.80 26.97
N ARG A 26 9.36 -7.75 27.36
CA ARG A 26 10.67 -7.42 26.79
C ARG A 26 11.69 -8.54 27.00
N ALA A 27 11.75 -9.10 28.22
CA ALA A 27 12.66 -10.21 28.54
C ALA A 27 12.35 -11.45 27.69
N HIS A 28 11.07 -11.80 27.52
CA HIS A 28 10.67 -12.91 26.67
C HIS A 28 11.00 -12.66 25.19
N LEU A 29 10.65 -11.49 24.65
CA LEU A 29 10.92 -11.13 23.26
C LEU A 29 12.44 -11.16 22.94
N ALA A 30 13.28 -10.73 23.89
CA ALA A 30 14.73 -10.75 23.75
C ALA A 30 15.34 -12.16 23.91
N GLY A 31 14.69 -13.07 24.64
CA GLY A 31 15.21 -14.40 24.94
C GLY A 31 14.65 -15.53 24.07
N CYS A 32 13.60 -15.28 23.28
CA CYS A 32 12.92 -16.31 22.48
C CYS A 32 13.18 -16.12 20.98
N ALA A 33 13.89 -17.07 20.35
CA ALA A 33 14.23 -17.04 18.92
C ALA A 33 13.00 -16.88 18.00
N ALA A 34 11.88 -17.54 18.34
CA ALA A 34 10.65 -17.43 17.55
C ALA A 34 10.02 -16.03 17.63
N CYS A 35 10.17 -15.33 18.76
CA CYS A 35 9.70 -13.97 18.93
C CYS A 35 10.66 -12.96 18.30
N GLN A 36 11.97 -13.18 18.38
CA GLN A 36 12.98 -12.37 17.67
C GLN A 36 12.74 -12.39 16.15
N ALA A 37 12.58 -13.58 15.55
CA ALA A 37 12.29 -13.69 14.12
C ALA A 37 10.99 -12.97 13.70
N CYS A 38 10.00 -12.90 14.60
CA CYS A 38 8.77 -12.15 14.35
C CYS A 38 9.01 -10.63 14.40
N LEU A 39 9.80 -10.16 15.36
CA LEU A 39 10.20 -8.76 15.48
C LEU A 39 11.06 -8.31 14.30
N ASP A 40 11.99 -9.15 13.83
CA ASP A 40 12.82 -8.85 12.67
C ASP A 40 11.96 -8.67 11.41
N ARG A 41 10.96 -9.53 11.21
CA ARG A 41 10.01 -9.38 10.08
C ARG A 41 9.17 -8.12 10.19
N LEU A 42 8.69 -7.78 11.39
CA LEU A 42 7.93 -6.56 11.63
C LEU A 42 8.80 -5.32 11.42
N GLY A 43 10.03 -5.33 11.93
CA GLY A 43 11.01 -4.28 11.74
C GLY A 43 11.36 -4.10 10.27
N ALA A 44 11.59 -5.20 9.55
CA ALA A 44 11.78 -5.17 8.10
C ALA A 44 10.58 -4.57 7.38
N ALA A 45 9.34 -4.92 7.74
CA ALA A 45 8.14 -4.33 7.13
C ALA A 45 8.07 -2.81 7.37
N ILE A 46 8.29 -2.35 8.60
CA ILE A 46 8.28 -0.93 8.98
C ILE A 46 9.39 -0.16 8.26
N LEU A 47 10.61 -0.71 8.25
CA LEU A 47 11.78 -0.08 7.63
C LEU A 47 11.80 -0.23 6.09
N SER A 48 10.99 -1.15 5.55
CA SER A 48 10.79 -1.31 4.10
C SER A 48 9.76 -0.35 3.50
N ALA A 49 9.21 0.58 4.30
CA ALA A 49 8.71 1.83 3.74
C ALA A 49 9.94 2.52 3.13
N ALA A 50 10.20 2.22 1.85
CA ALA A 50 11.39 2.67 1.17
C ALA A 50 11.39 4.22 1.19
N GLU A 51 12.54 4.83 1.44
CA GLU A 51 12.67 6.30 1.43
C GLU A 51 12.14 6.93 0.12
N ASP A 52 12.11 6.15 -0.96
CA ASP A 52 11.63 6.55 -2.28
C ASP A 52 10.16 6.15 -2.57
N GLU A 53 9.39 5.70 -1.58
CA GLU A 53 7.97 5.39 -1.77
C GLU A 53 7.14 6.68 -1.79
N ILE A 54 6.55 7.00 -2.95
CA ILE A 54 5.66 8.15 -3.08
C ILE A 54 4.32 7.91 -2.39
N PRO A 55 3.67 8.94 -1.82
CA PRO A 55 2.32 8.82 -1.26
C PRO A 55 1.27 8.46 -2.33
N CYS A 56 0.16 7.84 -1.93
CA CYS A 56 -0.92 7.48 -2.86
C CYS A 56 -1.45 8.68 -3.66
N ALA A 57 -1.51 9.87 -3.05
CA ALA A 57 -1.95 11.09 -3.72
C ALA A 57 -1.02 11.50 -4.87
N GLU A 58 0.30 11.37 -4.67
CA GLU A 58 1.30 11.63 -5.71
C GLU A 58 1.27 10.54 -6.79
N CYS A 59 1.15 9.27 -6.41
CA CYS A 59 0.95 8.17 -7.36
C CYS A 59 -0.24 8.44 -8.31
N ARG A 60 -1.40 8.82 -7.74
CA ARG A 60 -2.60 9.14 -8.54
C ARG A 60 -2.42 10.36 -9.44
N ALA A 61 -1.61 11.34 -9.04
CA ALA A 61 -1.33 12.53 -9.86
C ALA A 61 -0.52 12.23 -11.14
N TRP A 62 0.18 11.10 -11.18
CA TRP A 62 0.96 10.65 -12.34
C TRP A 62 0.31 9.50 -13.12
N LEU A 63 -0.81 8.97 -12.62
CA LEU A 63 -1.40 7.72 -13.09
C LEU A 63 -1.93 7.81 -14.52
N ASP A 64 -2.43 8.97 -14.92
CA ASP A 64 -2.85 9.29 -16.29
C ASP A 64 -1.70 9.12 -17.29
N ARG A 65 -0.54 9.71 -17.01
CA ARG A 65 0.65 9.65 -17.86
C ARG A 65 1.28 8.26 -17.88
N TYR A 66 1.27 7.59 -16.72
CA TYR A 66 1.70 6.21 -16.61
C TYR A 66 0.88 5.30 -17.53
N VAL A 67 -0.45 5.37 -17.45
CA VAL A 67 -1.36 4.56 -18.26
C VAL A 67 -1.30 4.93 -19.74
N ALA A 68 -1.13 6.21 -20.08
CA ALA A 68 -0.96 6.64 -21.47
C ALA A 68 0.25 5.98 -22.14
N LEU A 69 1.40 5.92 -21.45
CA LEU A 69 2.58 5.20 -21.96
C LEU A 69 2.33 3.69 -22.08
N GLU A 70 1.65 3.11 -21.09
CA GLU A 70 1.30 1.68 -21.10
C GLU A 70 0.43 1.32 -22.32
N LEU A 71 -0.61 2.11 -22.57
CA LEU A 71 -1.53 1.91 -23.70
C LEU A 71 -0.85 2.16 -25.05
N ALA A 72 0.14 3.06 -25.09
CA ALA A 72 1.00 3.26 -26.26
C ALA A 72 2.01 2.12 -26.51
N GLY A 73 2.04 1.08 -25.66
CA GLY A 73 2.98 -0.04 -25.75
C GLY A 73 4.40 0.29 -25.34
N ALA A 74 4.62 1.43 -24.66
CA ALA A 74 5.91 1.79 -24.09
C ALA A 74 6.11 1.12 -22.72
N ASP A 75 7.30 1.29 -22.14
CA ASP A 75 7.63 0.82 -20.79
C ASP A 75 7.47 1.96 -19.77
N PRO A 76 6.31 2.08 -19.11
CA PRO A 76 6.10 3.09 -18.08
C PRO A 76 6.91 2.82 -16.82
N ALA A 77 7.33 1.57 -16.55
CA ALA A 77 8.13 1.24 -15.36
C ALA A 77 9.51 1.92 -15.41
N ARG A 78 10.05 2.10 -16.62
CA ARG A 78 11.31 2.83 -16.82
C ARG A 78 11.17 4.34 -16.61
N ALA A 79 10.07 4.95 -17.05
CA ALA A 79 9.85 6.40 -16.95
C ALA A 79 9.31 6.83 -15.59
N PHE A 80 8.59 5.94 -14.91
CA PHE A 80 7.87 6.20 -13.66
C PHE A 80 8.16 5.11 -12.62
N ALA A 81 9.44 4.88 -12.32
CA ALA A 81 9.88 3.79 -11.44
C ALA A 81 9.21 3.81 -10.05
N LEU A 82 9.04 4.99 -9.44
CA LEU A 82 8.42 5.10 -8.11
C LEU A 82 6.90 4.86 -8.15
N VAL A 83 6.23 5.32 -9.20
CA VAL A 83 4.81 5.00 -9.44
C VAL A 83 4.64 3.50 -9.64
N HIS A 84 5.50 2.89 -10.45
CA HIS A 84 5.49 1.44 -10.68
C HIS A 84 5.69 0.66 -9.38
N ALA A 85 6.66 1.05 -8.56
CA ALA A 85 6.92 0.44 -7.26
C ALA A 85 5.73 0.58 -6.32
N HIS A 86 5.08 1.76 -6.28
CA HIS A 86 3.90 2.00 -5.46
C HIS A 86 2.71 1.14 -5.91
N LEU A 87 2.46 1.05 -7.22
CA LEU A 87 1.39 0.21 -7.78
C LEU A 87 1.58 -1.28 -7.49
N ALA A 88 2.83 -1.74 -7.35
CA ALA A 88 3.12 -3.12 -6.95
C ALA A 88 2.83 -3.41 -5.47
N ARG A 89 2.74 -2.38 -4.62
CA ARG A 89 2.61 -2.48 -3.16
C ARG A 89 1.24 -2.08 -2.64
N CYS A 90 0.58 -1.10 -3.26
CA CYS A 90 -0.72 -0.58 -2.85
C CYS A 90 -1.85 -1.17 -3.71
N PRO A 91 -2.73 -2.03 -3.15
CA PRO A 91 -3.84 -2.60 -3.90
C PRO A 91 -4.82 -1.56 -4.44
N GLU A 92 -5.12 -0.51 -3.67
CA GLU A 92 -6.05 0.55 -4.09
C GLU A 92 -5.56 1.29 -5.34
N CYS A 93 -4.29 1.71 -5.35
CA CYS A 93 -3.70 2.36 -6.52
C CYS A 93 -3.59 1.41 -7.72
N ALA A 94 -3.33 0.11 -7.47
CA ALA A 94 -3.34 -0.89 -8.53
C ALA A 94 -4.73 -1.08 -9.13
N ASP A 95 -5.79 -0.98 -8.33
CA ASP A 95 -7.18 -1.06 -8.75
C ASP A 95 -7.56 0.17 -9.58
N ASP A 96 -7.19 1.37 -9.13
CA ASP A 96 -7.35 2.63 -9.88
C ASP A 96 -6.71 2.55 -11.26
N ARG A 97 -5.49 2.01 -11.36
CA ARG A 97 -4.81 1.77 -12.65
C ARG A 97 -5.64 0.86 -13.55
N ARG A 98 -6.08 -0.30 -13.02
CA ARG A 98 -6.83 -1.30 -13.79
C ARG A 98 -8.17 -0.73 -14.27
N PHE A 99 -8.85 0.03 -13.42
CA PHE A 99 -10.07 0.73 -13.77
C PHE A 99 -9.82 1.74 -14.88
N LEU A 100 -8.82 2.61 -14.75
CA LEU A 100 -8.50 3.62 -15.76
C LEU A 100 -8.16 2.98 -17.13
N VAL A 101 -7.34 1.94 -17.14
CA VAL A 101 -7.01 1.19 -18.38
C VAL A 101 -8.28 0.60 -19.01
N ALA A 102 -9.15 -0.02 -18.21
CA ALA A 102 -10.38 -0.62 -18.71
C ALA A 102 -11.34 0.43 -19.27
N SER A 103 -11.50 1.56 -18.59
CA SER A 103 -12.35 2.68 -19.05
C SER A 103 -11.84 3.28 -20.35
N LEU A 104 -10.53 3.50 -20.49
CA LEU A 104 -9.96 4.06 -21.72
C LEU A 104 -10.16 3.13 -22.91
N ARG A 105 -9.92 1.82 -22.74
CA ARG A 105 -10.18 0.84 -23.80
C ARG A 105 -11.66 0.77 -24.19
N ALA A 106 -12.56 0.81 -23.21
CA ALA A 106 -13.99 0.83 -23.49
C ALA A 106 -14.40 2.06 -24.33
N LEU A 107 -13.78 3.23 -24.10
CA LEU A 107 -14.02 4.44 -24.89
C LEU A 107 -13.44 4.38 -26.31
N GLU A 108 -12.40 3.56 -26.53
CA GLU A 108 -11.84 3.31 -27.86
C GLU A 108 -12.70 2.32 -28.67
N ASP A 109 -13.22 1.28 -28.01
CA ASP A 109 -14.03 0.22 -28.62
C ASP A 109 -15.48 0.65 -28.90
N ASP A 110 -16.11 1.32 -27.94
CA ASP A 110 -17.43 1.94 -28.11
C ASP A 110 -17.20 3.38 -28.52
N GLY A 111 -17.21 3.67 -29.83
CA GLY A 111 -17.01 5.02 -30.38
C GLY A 111 -17.76 6.05 -29.55
N ALA A 112 -17.02 6.74 -28.67
CA ALA A 112 -17.53 7.36 -27.45
C ALA A 112 -18.74 8.28 -27.70
N ALA A 113 -19.94 7.70 -27.70
CA ALA A 113 -21.15 8.47 -27.84
C ALA A 113 -21.42 9.10 -26.48
N GLU A 114 -21.22 10.41 -26.41
CA GLU A 114 -21.65 11.20 -25.27
C GLU A 114 -23.11 10.83 -24.94
N PRO A 115 -23.42 10.41 -23.69
CA PRO A 115 -24.79 10.09 -23.33
C PRO A 115 -25.65 11.34 -23.54
N ALA A 116 -26.82 11.16 -24.17
CA ALA A 116 -27.72 12.26 -24.55
C ALA A 116 -28.12 13.18 -23.37
N ALA A 117 -27.99 12.68 -22.13
CA ALA A 117 -28.03 13.49 -20.92
C ALA A 117 -27.26 12.81 -19.79
N TYR A 118 -26.53 13.59 -18.99
CA TYR A 118 -25.97 13.14 -17.72
C TYR A 118 -26.99 13.28 -16.57
N PRO A 119 -26.99 12.38 -15.58
CA PRO A 119 -27.81 12.53 -14.39
C PRO A 119 -27.51 13.86 -13.70
N ARG A 120 -28.55 14.66 -13.43
CA ARG A 120 -28.39 15.81 -12.54
C ARG A 120 -28.31 15.30 -11.11
N LEU A 121 -27.09 15.25 -10.58
CA LEU A 121 -26.87 15.01 -9.17
C LEU A 121 -27.30 16.28 -8.43
N SER A 122 -28.38 16.18 -7.66
CA SER A 122 -28.82 17.25 -6.76
C SER A 122 -27.80 17.37 -5.64
N VAL A 123 -27.01 18.45 -5.64
CA VAL A 123 -26.10 18.83 -4.54
C VAL A 123 -26.84 19.73 -3.58
#